data_AF-A0A1J3CTA8-F1
#
_entry.id   AF-A0A1J3CTA8-F1
#
_cell.length_a   1.000
_cell.length_b   1.000
_cell.length_c   1.000
_cell.angle_alpha   90.00
_cell.angle_beta   90.00
_cell.angle_gamma   90.00
#
_symmetry.space_group_name_H-M   'P 1'
#
loop_
_entity.id
_entity.type
_entity.pdbx_description
1 polymer ?
#
loop_
_entity_poly.entity_id
_entity_poly.type
_entity_poly.pdbx_seq_one_letter_code
_entity_poly.pdbx_strand_id
1 'polypeptide(L)'
;SFEELPSYLKPCFLYLAHFPEDHTIDVEKLSYYWAVEGILGDYDGETIRDVGDNYIEELVRRNMVTSERDVTTKRYETCHLHDM
;
A
#
# COMPACT_ATOMS: atom_id res chain seq x y z
N SER A 1 -9.78 5.67 12.17
CA SER A 1 -8.48 5.03 11.83
C SER A 1 -8.41 3.58 12.31
N PHE A 2 -7.72 2.71 11.55
CA PHE A 2 -7.64 1.24 11.60
C PHE A 2 -8.97 0.46 11.75
N GLU A 3 -9.76 0.71 12.79
CA GLU A 3 -11.03 0.01 13.03
C GLU A 3 -12.05 0.24 11.89
N GLU A 4 -12.05 1.45 11.34
CA GLU A 4 -12.90 1.87 10.21
C GLU A 4 -12.35 1.46 8.84
N LEU A 5 -11.17 0.84 8.80
CA LEU A 5 -10.57 0.37 7.57
C LEU A 5 -11.34 -0.87 7.08
N PRO A 6 -11.69 -0.95 5.78
CA PRO A 6 -12.27 -2.16 5.21
C PRO A 6 -11.43 -3.39 5.54
N SER A 7 -12.09 -4.52 5.79
CA SER A 7 -11.44 -5.76 6.22
C SER A 7 -10.32 -6.20 5.28
N TYR A 8 -10.46 -5.96 3.98
CA TYR A 8 -9.45 -6.32 2.98
C TYR A 8 -8.21 -5.41 2.99
N LEU A 9 -8.31 -4.18 3.52
CA LEU A 9 -7.18 -3.25 3.66
C LEU A 9 -6.42 -3.41 4.99
N LYS A 10 -7.05 -4.01 6.01
CA LYS A 10 -6.42 -4.22 7.33
C LYS A 10 -5.11 -5.01 7.26
N PRO A 11 -5.00 -6.13 6.52
CA PRO A 11 -3.75 -6.88 6.40
C PRO A 11 -2.63 -6.06 5.76
N CYS A 12 -2.94 -5.23 4.75
CA CYS A 12 -1.97 -4.35 4.11
C CYS A 12 -1.40 -3.32 5.08
N PHE A 13 -2.28 -2.66 5.84
CA PHE A 13 -1.86 -1.68 6.83
C PHE A 13 -1.02 -2.33 7.95
N LEU A 14 -1.42 -3.52 8.43
CA LEU A 14 -0.64 -4.26 9.43
C LEU A 14 0.73 -4.67 8.90
N TYR A 15 0.84 -5.07 7.63
CA TYR A 15 2.13 -5.37 7.01
C TYR A 15 3.05 -4.14 7.04
N LEU A 16 2.52 -2.96 6.69
CA LEU A 16 3.26 -1.70 6.73
C LEU A 16 3.71 -1.32 8.15
N ALA A 17 2.91 -1.62 9.17
CA ALA A 17 3.25 -1.36 10.57
C ALA A 17 4.45 -2.17 11.11
N HIS A 18 4.97 -3.15 10.35
CA HIS A 18 6.21 -3.86 10.69
C HIS A 18 7.46 -3.07 10.34
N PHE A 19 7.36 -2.09 9.43
CA PHE A 19 8.48 -1.25 9.07
C PHE A 19 8.71 -0.18 10.15
N PRO A 20 9.97 0.25 10.36
CA PRO A 20 10.26 1.37 11.23
C PRO A 20 9.48 2.63 10.79
N GLU A 21 9.21 3.49 11.75
CA GLU A 21 8.71 4.85 11.53
C GLU A 21 9.57 5.56 10.47
N ASP A 22 8.92 6.30 9.55
CA ASP A 22 9.55 6.98 8.40
C ASP A 22 10.33 6.10 7.42
N HIS A 23 10.23 4.77 7.51
CA HIS A 23 10.89 3.91 6.54
C HIS A 23 10.24 4.04 5.17
N THR A 24 11.02 4.52 4.20
CA THR A 24 10.58 4.63 2.81
C THR A 24 10.51 3.25 2.17
N ILE A 25 9.31 2.82 1.79
CA ILE A 25 9.03 1.52 1.20
C ILE A 25 8.77 1.70 -0.29
N ASP A 26 9.47 0.93 -1.11
CA ASP A 26 9.24 0.83 -2.55
C ASP A 26 7.92 0.10 -2.82
N VAL A 27 6.97 0.77 -3.49
CA VAL A 27 5.62 0.25 -3.68
C VAL A 27 5.59 -0.94 -4.65
N GLU A 28 6.55 -1.02 -5.58
CA GLU A 28 6.61 -2.14 -6.54
C GLU A 28 6.98 -3.41 -5.79
N LYS A 29 8.05 -3.37 -5.01
CA LYS A 29 8.46 -4.48 -4.14
C LYS A 29 7.36 -4.83 -3.13
N LEU A 30 6.74 -3.82 -2.52
CA LEU A 30 5.64 -4.02 -1.57
C LEU A 30 4.48 -4.77 -2.22
N SER A 31 4.10 -4.43 -3.46
CA SER A 31 3.02 -5.12 -4.17
C SER A 31 3.34 -6.61 -4.37
N TYR A 32 4.60 -6.95 -4.68
CA TYR A 32 5.03 -8.35 -4.76
C TYR A 32 5.02 -9.04 -3.39
N TYR A 33 5.42 -8.36 -2.31
CA TYR A 33 5.35 -8.93 -0.96
C TYR A 33 3.91 -9.23 -0.55
N TRP A 34 2.99 -8.30 -0.78
CA TRP A 34 1.57 -8.52 -0.52
C TRP A 34 0.99 -9.65 -1.37
N ALA A 35 1.43 -9.81 -2.62
CA ALA A 35 1.01 -10.93 -3.45
C ALA A 35 1.49 -12.28 -2.89
N VAL A 36 2.76 -12.37 -2.45
CA VAL A 36 3.34 -13.59 -1.87
C VAL A 36 2.67 -13.97 -0.55
N GLU A 37 2.34 -12.99 0.29
CA GLU A 37 1.63 -13.18 1.57
C GLU A 37 0.13 -13.46 1.38
N GLY A 38 -0.39 -13.39 0.15
CA GLY A 38 -1.83 -13.58 -0.13
C GLY A 38 -2.70 -12.45 0.42
N ILE A 39 -2.12 -11.27 0.62
CA ILE A 39 -2.78 -10.08 1.16
C ILE A 39 -3.61 -9.38 0.08
N LEU A 40 -3.13 -9.39 -1.17
CA LEU A 40 -3.87 -8.84 -2.30
C LEU A 40 -5.09 -9.71 -2.61
N GLY A 41 -6.22 -9.07 -2.87
CA GLY A 41 -7.47 -9.73 -3.26
C GLY A 41 -7.49 -10.20 -4.71
N ASP A 42 -8.68 -10.27 -5.30
CA ASP A 42 -8.84 -10.69 -6.70
C ASP A 42 -8.15 -9.73 -7.68
N TYR A 43 -7.49 -10.32 -8.66
CA TYR A 43 -6.81 -9.64 -9.76
C TYR A 43 -7.75 -9.69 -10.98
N ASP A 44 -8.74 -8.79 -11.06
CA ASP A 44 -9.76 -8.77 -12.13
C ASP A 44 -9.15 -8.29 -13.47
N GLY A 45 -8.19 -9.05 -14.00
CA GLY A 45 -7.36 -8.65 -15.16
C GLY A 45 -6.29 -7.61 -14.83
N GLU A 46 -6.22 -7.13 -13.60
CA GLU A 46 -5.22 -6.17 -13.11
C GLU A 46 -3.88 -6.86 -12.81
N THR A 47 -2.77 -6.14 -12.97
CA THR A 47 -1.47 -6.65 -12.54
C THR A 47 -1.32 -6.54 -11.03
N ILE A 48 -0.42 -7.34 -10.43
CA ILE A 48 -0.04 -7.22 -9.00
C ILE A 48 0.26 -5.76 -8.63
N ARG A 49 0.95 -5.07 -9.55
CA ARG A 49 1.33 -3.69 -9.35
C ARG A 49 0.14 -2.73 -9.38
N ASP A 50 -0.82 -2.95 -10.27
CA ASP A 50 -2.04 -2.13 -10.34
C ASP A 50 -2.90 -2.31 -9.09
N VAL A 51 -3.08 -3.55 -8.63
CA VAL A 51 -3.78 -3.84 -7.37
C VAL A 51 -3.06 -3.19 -6.18
N GLY A 52 -1.72 -3.29 -6.13
CA GLY A 52 -0.90 -2.63 -5.10
C GLY A 52 -1.08 -1.11 -5.10
N ASP A 53 -1.07 -0.48 -6.27
CA ASP A 53 -1.30 0.96 -6.42
C ASP A 53 -2.70 1.38 -5.94
N ASN A 54 -3.73 0.59 -6.23
CA ASN A 54 -5.10 0.84 -5.76
C ASN A 54 -5.19 0.80 -4.23
N TYR A 55 -4.53 -0.18 -3.61
CA TYR A 55 -4.48 -0.30 -2.15
C TYR A 55 -3.75 0.88 -1.48
N ILE A 56 -2.60 1.29 -2.04
CA ILE A 56 -1.89 2.48 -1.58
C ILE A 56 -2.73 3.75 -1.77
N GLU A 57 -3.45 3.87 -2.89
CA GLU A 57 -4.36 4.99 -3.11
C GLU A 57 -5.42 5.10 -2.01
N GLU A 58 -6.04 4.00 -1.61
CA GLU A 58 -7.03 4.00 -0.55
C GLU A 58 -6.44 4.37 0.82
N LEU A 59 -5.24 3.86 1.14
CA LEU A 59 -4.56 4.21 2.38
C LEU A 59 -4.17 5.70 2.42
N VAL A 60 -3.73 6.25 1.30
CA VAL A 60 -3.43 7.69 1.14
C VAL A 60 -4.70 8.54 1.28
N ARG A 61 -5.80 8.15 0.62
CA ARG A 61 -7.10 8.86 0.74
C ARG A 61 -7.63 8.89 2.17
N ARG A 62 -7.23 7.92 3.00
CA ARG A 62 -7.58 7.82 4.42
C ARG A 62 -6.54 8.46 5.35
N ASN A 63 -5.52 9.12 4.81
CA ASN A 63 -4.39 9.70 5.56
C ASN A 63 -3.67 8.70 6.47
N MET A 64 -3.59 7.42 6.08
CA MET A 64 -2.91 6.39 6.86
C MET A 64 -1.45 6.19 6.42
N VAL A 65 -1.14 6.60 5.19
CA VAL A 65 0.15 6.44 4.54
C VAL A 65 0.42 7.69 3.72
N THR A 66 1.66 8.16 3.76
CA THR A 66 2.17 9.19 2.84
C THR A 66 2.89 8.48 1.70
N SER A 67 2.74 8.98 0.48
CA SER A 67 3.38 8.38 -0.70
C SER A 67 3.87 9.44 -1.68
N GLU A 68 4.92 9.09 -2.40
CA GLU A 68 5.45 9.89 -3.50
C GLU A 68 5.11 9.21 -4.82
N ARG A 69 4.84 10.02 -5.85
CA ARG A 69 4.52 9.53 -7.20
C ARG A 69 5.65 9.85 -8.15
N ASP A 70 5.97 8.90 -9.01
CA ASP A 70 6.91 9.10 -10.11
C ASP A 70 6.39 10.22 -11.03
N VAL A 71 7.27 11.14 -11.39
CA VAL A 71 6.91 12.36 -12.13
C VAL A 71 6.40 12.04 -13.54
N THR A 72 6.88 10.96 -14.16
CA THR A 72 6.63 10.58 -15.55
C THR A 72 5.42 9.64 -15.65
N THR A 73 5.45 8.54 -14.90
CA THR A 73 4.44 7.47 -14.93
C THR A 73 3.24 7.77 -14.06
N LYS A 74 3.36 8.74 -13.12
CA LYS A 74 2.35 9.10 -12.10
C LYS A 74 1.99 7.97 -11.13
N ARG A 75 2.71 6.85 -11.17
CA ARG A 75 2.52 5.72 -10.24
C ARG A 75 3.15 6.02 -8.89
N TYR A 76 2.67 5.35 -7.84
CA TYR A 76 3.23 5.49 -6.50
C TYR A 76 4.62 4.87 -6.42
N GLU A 77 5.67 5.66 -6.29
CA GLU A 77 7.03 5.12 -6.27
C GLU A 77 7.36 4.58 -4.89
N THR A 78 7.11 5.40 -3.87
CA THR A 78 7.41 5.08 -2.49
C THR A 78 6.24 5.41 -1.58
N CYS A 79 6.19 4.74 -0.42
CA CYS A 79 5.27 5.06 0.65
C CYS A 79 5.92 4.87 2.03
N HIS A 80 5.43 5.59 3.03
CA HIS A 80 5.77 5.38 4.43
C HIS A 80 4.52 5.54 5.30
N LEU A 81 4.48 4.80 6.41
CA LEU A 81 3.39 4.89 7.37
C LEU A 81 3.38 6.30 7.98
N HIS A 82 2.20 6.90 8.12
CA HIS A 82 2.08 8.16 8.84
C HIS A 82 2.12 7.88 10.35
N ASP A 83 2.78 8.75 11.14
CA ASP A 83 2.68 8.70 12.60
C ASP A 83 1.22 8.80 13.04
N MET A 84 0.79 7.86 13.89
CA MET A 84 -0.56 7.83 14.48
C MET A 84 -0.75 8.87 15.58
#